data_AF-A0A3N8CZA7-F1
#
_entry.id   AF-A0A3N8CZA7-F1
#
_cell.length_a   1.000
_cell.length_b   1.000
_cell.length_c   1.000
_cell.angle_alpha   90.00
_cell.angle_beta   90.00
_cell.angle_gamma   90.00
#
_symmetry.space_group_name_H-M   'P 1'
#
loop_
_entity.id
_entity.type
_entity.pdbx_description
1 polymer ?
#
loop_
_entity_poly.entity_id
_entity_poly.type
_entity_poly.pdbx_seq_one_letter_code
_entity_poly.pdbx_strand_id
1 'polypeptide(L)' 'MIQLLADAPAAAGARHDAFVRIENVVKKFGDSTAVDNVNLTIA' A
#
# COMPACT_ATOMS: atom_id res chain seq x y z
N MET A 1 -11.38 33.96 27.41
CA MET A 1 -11.01 32.53 27.43
C MET A 1 -10.76 32.12 25.98
N ILE A 2 -9.49 32.03 25.59
CA ILE A 2 -9.07 31.72 24.22
C ILE A 2 -8.96 30.20 24.11
N GLN A 3 -9.70 29.61 23.17
CA GLN A 3 -9.73 28.17 22.95
C GLN A 3 -8.49 27.76 22.15
N LEU A 4 -7.55 27.08 22.81
CA LEU A 4 -6.38 26.48 22.18
C LEU A 4 -6.85 25.28 21.34
N LEU A 5 -6.83 25.40 20.01
CA LEU A 5 -6.90 24.25 19.13
C LEU A 5 -5.57 23.49 19.31
N ALA A 6 -5.62 22.33 19.96
CA ALA A 6 -4.48 21.44 20.02
C ALA A 6 -4.10 21.05 18.58
N ASP A 7 -2.85 21.29 18.20
CA ASP A 7 -2.28 20.74 16.98
C ASP A 7 -2.51 19.24 16.95
N ALA A 8 -3.18 18.77 15.90
CA ALA A 8 -3.35 17.35 15.63
C ALA A 8 -1.96 16.68 15.64
N PRO A 9 -1.84 15.43 16.12
CA PRO A 9 -0.54 14.81 16.19
C PRO A 9 0.04 14.74 14.78
N ALA A 10 1.24 15.31 14.60
CA ALA A 10 2.04 15.06 13.41
C ALA A 10 2.15 13.54 13.26
N ALA A 11 1.61 13.01 12.16
CA ALA A 11 1.59 11.59 11.87
C ALA A 11 3.02 11.04 11.99
N ALA A 12 3.28 10.37 13.11
CA ALA A 12 4.57 9.77 13.39
C ALA A 12 4.80 8.66 12.36
N GLY A 13 5.67 8.94 11.39
CA GLY A 13 6.15 7.99 10.42
C GLY A 13 5.11 7.52 9.42
N ALA A 14 4.84 8.32 8.39
CA ALA A 14 4.59 7.72 7.09
C ALA A 14 5.90 7.08 6.62
N ARG A 15 6.25 5.92 7.22
CA ARG A 15 7.12 4.95 6.57
C ARG A 15 6.51 4.83 5.18
N HIS A 16 7.26 5.13 4.12
CA HIS A 16 6.75 4.99 2.75
C HIS A 16 6.40 3.51 2.58
N ASP A 17 5.17 3.16 2.95
CA ASP A 17 4.58 1.85 2.81
C ASP A 17 4.55 1.66 1.31
N ALA A 18 5.53 0.94 0.79
CA ALA A 18 5.80 0.59 -0.60
C ALA A 18 4.91 1.26 -1.67
N PHE A 19 5.53 2.02 -2.57
CA PHE A 19 4.88 2.68 -3.71
C PHE A 19 4.02 1.72 -4.56
N VAL A 20 4.41 0.45 -4.65
CA VAL A 20 3.58 -0.61 -5.24
C VAL A 20 3.58 -1.84 -4.33
N ARG A 21 2.37 -2.34 -4.02
CA ARG A 21 2.13 -3.64 -3.42
C ARG A 21 1.26 -4.48 -4.35
N ILE A 22 1.77 -5.66 -4.68
CA ILE A 22 1.07 -6.69 -5.45
C ILE A 22 1.00 -7.90 -4.54
N GLU A 23 -0.21 -8.38 -4.29
CA GLU A 23 -0.43 -9.51 -3.41
C GLU A 23 -1.30 -10.55 -4.10
N ASN A 24 -0.83 -11.80 -4.07
CA ASN A 24 -1.54 -12.98 -4.54
C ASN A 24 -2.19 -12.79 -5.91
N VAL A 25 -1.50 -12.08 -6.81
CA VAL A 25 -2.07 -11.76 -8.11
C VAL A 25 -1.95 -12.95 -9.03
N VAL A 26 -3.10 -13.30 -9.63
CA VAL A 26 -3.22 -14.28 -10.70
C VAL A 26 -3.79 -13.60 -11.93
N LYS A 27 -3.20 -13.84 -13.10
CA LYS A 27 -3.70 -13.35 -14.40
C LYS A 27 -3.70 -14.48 -15.41
N LYS A 28 -4.83 -14.64 -16.10
CA LYS A 28 -5.04 -15.69 -17.10
C LYS A 28 -5.35 -15.08 -18.47
N PHE A 29 -4.89 -15.75 -19.51
CA PHE A 29 -5.26 -15.47 -20.90
C PHE A 29 -5.71 -16.77 -21.55
N GLY A 30 -7.02 -16.88 -21.81
CA GLY A 30 -7.65 -18.14 -22.16
C GLY A 30 -7.39 -19.19 -21.08
N ASP A 31 -6.94 -20.36 -21.49
CA ASP A 31 -6.64 -21.48 -20.58
C ASP A 31 -5.25 -21.37 -19.93
N SER A 32 -4.42 -20.41 -20.35
CA SER A 32 -3.07 -20.24 -19.82
C SER A 32 -3.05 -19.29 -18.63
N THR A 33 -2.26 -19.63 -17.61
CA THR A 33 -1.95 -18.74 -16.49
C THR A 33 -0.65 -18.02 -16.79
N ALA A 34 -0.72 -16.70 -16.99
CA ALA A 34 0.43 -15.87 -17.32
C ALA A 34 1.06 -15.21 -16.09
N VAL A 35 0.28 -15.03 -15.03
CA VAL A 35 0.78 -14.61 -13.72
C VAL A 35 0.15 -15.53 -12.70
N ASP A 36 0.96 -16.21 -11.89
CA ASP A 36 0.50 -17.17 -10.89
C ASP A 36 1.02 -16.79 -9.50
N ASN A 37 0.08 -16.49 -8.60
CA ASN A 37 0.27 -16.19 -7.19
C ASN A 37 1.48 -15.29 -6.88
N VAL A 38 1.63 -14.19 -7.64
CA VAL A 38 2.79 -13.30 -7.52
C VAL A 38 2.59 -12.31 -6.39
N ASN A 39 3.65 -12.15 -5.59
CA ASN A 39 3.77 -11.13 -4.56
C ASN A 39 4.98 -10.25 -4.87
N LEU A 40 4.79 -8.93 -4.96
CA LEU A 40 5.83 -7.94 -5.27
C LEU A 40 5.64 -6.69 -4.43
N THR A 41 6.76 -6.14 -3.94
CA THR A 41 6.80 -4.89 -3.19
C THR A 41 7.88 -3.99 -3.80
N ILE A 42 7.52 -2.76 -4.16
CA ILE A 42 8.44 -1.74 -4.67
C ILE A 42 8.44 -0.58 -3.68
N ALA A 43 9.60 -0.32 -3.07
CA ALA A 43 9.83 0.75 -2.09
C ALA A 43 10.51 1.96 -2.72
#